data_AF-A0A4V3P6P2-F1
#
_entry.id   AF-A0A4V3P6P2-F1
#
_cell.length_a   1.000
_cell.length_b   1.000
_cell.length_c   1.000
_cell.angle_alpha   90.00
_cell.angle_beta   90.00
_cell.angle_gamma   90.00
#
_symmetry.space_group_name_H-M   'P 1'
#
loop_
_entity.id
_entity.type
_entity.pdbx_description
1 polymer ?
#
loop_
_entity_poly.entity_id
_entity_poly.type
_entity_poly.pdbx_seq_one_letter_code
_entity_poly.pdbx_strand_id
1 'polypeptide(L)'
;MKKRVLPIAVFTTVLLSGCGSTDGNSTLMEAFNSFTNILDRSLPFVEESQAWEQYAIDKTTQGVTYGTASTADSQFVSRKMDAEFGDAVDRLERPFAVNESIQKELDEAGRDYQFTYHQIMPVKDKRSSATIGYCVNFDAIRFENGKLTPVDTKGNLQKYFIYVAKDKPVSVTTAGDDFIKTMCGVSFYNKYKNPNA
;
A
#
# COMPACT_ATOMS: atom_id res chain seq x y z
N MET A 1 -39.32 10.17 -5.88
CA MET A 1 -38.31 10.92 -6.65
C MET A 1 -37.94 12.20 -5.90
N LYS A 2 -36.70 12.31 -5.41
CA LYS A 2 -36.04 13.57 -5.04
C LYS A 2 -34.53 13.30 -4.99
N LYS A 3 -33.84 13.68 -6.07
CA LYS A 3 -32.37 13.68 -6.14
C LYS A 3 -31.87 14.77 -5.18
N ARG A 4 -31.01 14.41 -4.21
CA ARG A 4 -30.22 15.38 -3.46
C ARG A 4 -28.75 15.10 -3.77
N VAL A 5 -28.22 15.94 -4.66
CA VAL A 5 -26.79 16.09 -4.90
C VAL A 5 -26.26 16.91 -3.73
N LEU A 6 -25.34 16.34 -2.95
CA LEU A 6 -24.60 17.08 -1.93
C LEU A 6 -23.45 17.83 -2.64
N PRO A 7 -23.26 19.13 -2.39
CA PRO A 7 -22.12 19.86 -2.91
C PRO A 7 -20.87 19.45 -2.13
N ILE A 8 -19.89 18.89 -2.84
CA ILE A 8 -18.53 18.73 -2.32
C ILE A 8 -17.96 20.15 -2.19
N ALA A 9 -17.81 20.61 -0.96
CA ALA A 9 -17.01 21.78 -0.66
C ALA A 9 -15.57 21.47 -1.09
N VAL A 10 -15.17 22.06 -2.20
CA VAL A 10 -13.78 22.10 -2.66
C VAL A 10 -12.99 22.82 -1.57
N PHE A 11 -12.07 22.11 -0.92
CA PHE A 11 -11.07 22.70 -0.04
C PHE A 11 -10.13 23.58 -0.87
N THR A 12 -10.53 24.83 -1.10
CA THR A 12 -9.63 25.92 -1.46
C THR A 12 -9.00 26.46 -0.17
N THR A 13 -7.71 26.16 0.04
CA THR A 13 -6.69 27.10 0.55
C THR A 13 -5.34 26.37 0.63
N VAL A 14 -4.63 26.31 -0.50
CA VAL A 14 -3.16 26.26 -0.45
C VAL A 14 -2.72 27.70 -0.29
N LEU A 15 -2.38 28.09 0.94
CA LEU A 15 -1.76 29.38 1.24
C LEU A 15 -0.33 29.36 0.67
N LEU A 16 -0.18 29.75 -0.58
CA LEU A 16 1.10 30.14 -1.17
C LEU A 16 1.46 31.52 -0.60
N SER A 17 2.17 31.53 0.52
CA SER A 17 2.89 32.71 0.99
C SER A 17 4.06 32.99 0.05
N GLY A 18 3.84 33.85 -0.94
CA GLY A 18 4.89 34.45 -1.76
C GLY A 18 4.84 35.97 -1.63
N CYS A 19 5.76 36.54 -0.86
CA CYS A 19 6.10 37.96 -0.93
C CYS A 19 7.48 38.05 -1.60
N GLY A 20 7.57 38.65 -2.78
CA GLY A 20 8.84 39.05 -3.40
C GLY A 20 9.08 38.48 -4.80
N SER A 21 8.73 39.28 -5.80
CA SER A 21 8.84 39.11 -7.25
C SER A 21 10.25 38.74 -7.75
N THR A 22 10.37 37.87 -8.77
CA THR A 22 10.72 38.19 -10.18
C THR A 22 10.56 36.91 -11.04
N ASP A 23 10.07 37.06 -12.29
CA ASP A 23 9.90 36.04 -13.35
C ASP A 23 8.73 35.03 -13.25
N GLY A 24 7.52 35.58 -13.33
CA GLY A 24 6.26 34.83 -13.45
C GLY A 24 5.90 34.48 -14.90
N ASN A 25 6.21 33.25 -15.32
CA ASN A 25 5.34 32.42 -16.18
C ASN A 25 5.89 30.99 -16.39
N SER A 26 7.21 30.78 -16.26
CA SER A 26 7.83 29.46 -16.43
C SER A 26 7.62 28.55 -15.22
N THR A 27 7.80 29.07 -14.01
CA THR A 27 7.75 28.28 -12.76
C THR A 27 6.37 27.71 -12.43
N LEU A 28 5.30 28.46 -12.73
CA LEU A 28 3.92 27.99 -12.52
C LEU A 28 3.52 26.94 -13.56
N MET A 29 3.87 27.15 -14.84
CA MET A 29 3.62 26.16 -15.89
C MET A 29 4.49 24.90 -15.71
N GLU A 30 5.72 25.03 -15.22
CA GLU A 30 6.59 23.89 -14.86
C GLU A 30 6.07 23.13 -13.65
N ALA A 31 5.55 23.83 -12.62
CA ALA A 31 4.90 23.21 -11.48
C ALA A 31 3.60 22.50 -11.87
N PHE A 32 2.78 23.10 -12.74
CA PHE A 32 1.58 22.47 -13.30
C PHE A 32 1.91 21.28 -14.18
N ASN A 33 2.89 21.39 -15.08
CA ASN A 33 3.35 20.28 -15.92
C ASN A 33 3.96 19.14 -15.08
N SER A 34 4.69 19.46 -14.02
CA SER A 34 5.20 18.46 -13.07
C SER A 34 4.07 17.79 -12.32
N PHE A 35 3.05 18.54 -11.91
CA PHE A 35 1.86 18.00 -11.25
C PHE A 35 1.02 17.12 -12.18
N THR A 36 0.79 17.52 -13.43
CA THR A 36 0.09 16.69 -14.43
C THR A 36 0.90 15.45 -14.79
N ASN A 37 2.23 15.55 -14.89
CA ASN A 37 3.09 14.39 -15.10
C ASN A 37 3.06 13.42 -13.90
N ILE A 38 3.00 13.92 -12.66
CA ILE A 38 2.83 13.08 -11.47
C ILE A 38 1.43 12.41 -11.48
N LEU A 39 0.38 13.14 -11.87
CA LEU A 39 -0.96 12.57 -12.02
C LEU A 39 -0.99 11.48 -13.09
N ASP A 40 -0.44 11.74 -14.28
CA ASP A 40 -0.39 10.76 -15.37
C ASP A 40 0.47 9.54 -15.01
N ARG A 41 1.59 9.75 -14.31
CA ARG A 41 2.45 8.65 -13.82
C ARG A 41 1.82 7.87 -12.66
N SER A 42 0.84 8.44 -11.95
CA SER A 42 0.14 7.78 -10.84
C SER A 42 -1.18 7.11 -11.25
N LEU A 43 -1.68 7.37 -12.46
CA LEU A 43 -2.86 6.68 -13.04
C LEU A 43 -2.80 5.15 -12.91
N PRO A 44 -1.67 4.47 -13.22
CA PRO A 44 -1.58 3.02 -13.07
C PRO A 44 -1.84 2.52 -11.64
N PHE A 45 -1.53 3.31 -10.60
CA PHE A 45 -1.86 2.92 -9.22
C PHE A 45 -3.31 3.13 -8.87
N VAL A 46 -3.93 4.17 -9.42
CA VAL A 46 -5.36 4.38 -9.23
C VAL A 46 -6.12 3.20 -9.84
N GLU A 47 -5.71 2.76 -11.04
CA GLU A 47 -6.26 1.57 -11.69
C GLU A 47 -5.94 0.28 -10.91
N GLU A 48 -4.70 0.10 -10.43
CA GLU A 48 -4.32 -1.05 -9.60
C GLU A 48 -5.15 -1.09 -8.31
N SER A 49 -5.30 0.04 -7.63
CA SER A 49 -6.11 0.18 -6.41
C SER A 49 -7.58 -0.16 -6.66
N GLN A 50 -8.17 0.37 -7.73
CA GLN A 50 -9.56 0.04 -8.11
C GLN A 50 -9.72 -1.44 -8.47
N ALA A 51 -8.76 -2.03 -9.18
CA ALA A 51 -8.78 -3.45 -9.51
C ALA A 51 -8.71 -4.33 -8.26
N TRP A 52 -7.94 -3.91 -7.26
CA TRP A 52 -7.89 -4.56 -5.96
C TRP A 52 -9.20 -4.39 -5.19
N GLU A 53 -9.77 -3.18 -5.14
CA GLU A 53 -11.07 -2.96 -4.51
C GLU A 53 -12.15 -3.86 -5.11
N GLN A 54 -12.22 -3.94 -6.44
CA GLN A 54 -13.15 -4.84 -7.14
C GLN A 54 -12.84 -6.31 -6.81
N TYR A 55 -11.57 -6.72 -6.81
CA TYR A 55 -11.17 -8.06 -6.40
C TYR A 55 -11.67 -8.39 -4.98
N ALA A 56 -11.55 -7.44 -4.05
CA ALA A 56 -12.01 -7.63 -2.68
C ALA A 56 -13.53 -7.83 -2.63
N ILE A 57 -14.28 -6.99 -3.33
CA ILE A 57 -15.75 -7.10 -3.44
C ILE A 57 -16.12 -8.47 -4.03
N ASP A 58 -15.51 -8.87 -5.14
CA ASP A 58 -15.85 -10.12 -5.84
C ASP A 58 -15.61 -11.36 -4.97
N LYS A 59 -14.47 -11.41 -4.28
CA LYS A 59 -14.12 -12.54 -3.41
C LYS A 59 -14.97 -12.57 -2.15
N THR A 60 -15.25 -11.42 -1.54
CA THR A 60 -16.03 -11.36 -0.29
C THR A 60 -17.53 -11.55 -0.51
N THR A 61 -18.08 -11.11 -1.66
CA THR A 61 -19.49 -11.32 -2.04
C THR A 61 -19.87 -12.80 -2.10
N GLN A 62 -18.93 -13.65 -2.54
CA GLN A 62 -19.15 -15.11 -2.60
C GLN A 62 -19.03 -15.79 -1.23
N GLY A 63 -18.65 -15.02 -0.20
CA GLY A 63 -18.38 -15.46 1.15
C GLY A 63 -16.96 -15.98 1.29
N VAL A 64 -16.27 -15.51 2.34
CA VAL A 64 -14.96 -16.01 2.74
C VAL A 64 -15.03 -16.60 4.15
N THR A 65 -14.12 -17.52 4.42
CA THR A 65 -13.86 -18.02 5.78
C THR A 65 -12.39 -17.82 6.12
N TYR A 66 -12.11 -17.69 7.41
CA TYR A 66 -10.79 -17.46 7.94
C TYR A 66 -10.33 -18.66 8.76
N GLY A 67 -9.03 -18.89 8.80
CA GLY A 67 -8.46 -20.00 9.58
C GLY A 67 -7.14 -19.65 10.22
N THR A 68 -6.56 -20.64 10.89
CA THR A 68 -5.19 -20.59 11.40
C THR A 68 -4.23 -20.93 10.27
N ALA A 69 -3.17 -20.14 10.10
CA ALA A 69 -2.11 -20.45 9.15
C ALA A 69 -1.38 -21.74 9.53
N SER A 70 -1.17 -22.61 8.54
CA SER A 70 -0.24 -23.72 8.64
C SER A 70 1.20 -23.27 8.40
N THR A 71 2.17 -24.13 8.66
CA THR A 71 3.58 -23.87 8.30
C THR A 71 3.75 -23.62 6.79
N ALA A 72 2.98 -24.32 5.95
CA ALA A 72 3.04 -24.13 4.50
C ALA A 72 2.51 -22.75 4.08
N ASP A 73 1.48 -22.24 4.75
CA ASP A 73 0.95 -20.89 4.52
C ASP A 73 1.99 -19.83 4.89
N SER A 74 2.63 -19.97 6.06
CA SER A 74 3.67 -19.05 6.49
C SER A 74 4.87 -19.04 5.54
N GLN A 75 5.30 -20.21 5.06
CA GLN A 75 6.38 -20.31 4.07
C GLN A 75 5.99 -19.71 2.71
N PHE A 76 4.74 -19.87 2.29
CA PHE A 76 4.24 -19.25 1.07
C PHE A 76 4.31 -17.72 1.18
N VAL A 77 3.76 -17.16 2.26
CA VAL A 77 3.77 -15.71 2.48
C VAL A 77 5.20 -15.19 2.55
N SER A 78 6.08 -15.83 3.32
CA SER A 78 7.49 -15.40 3.42
C SER A 78 8.16 -15.36 2.05
N ARG A 79 8.15 -16.48 1.31
CA ARG A 79 8.80 -16.55 0.00
C ARG A 79 8.24 -15.51 -0.98
N LYS A 80 6.93 -15.27 -0.94
CA LYS A 80 6.28 -14.33 -1.84
C LYS A 80 6.61 -12.89 -1.48
N MET A 81 6.61 -12.54 -0.20
CA MET A 81 7.02 -11.22 0.28
C MET A 81 8.50 -10.95 -0.01
N ASP A 82 9.38 -11.91 0.30
CA ASP A 82 10.82 -11.81 0.05
C ASP A 82 11.14 -11.62 -1.45
N ALA A 83 10.37 -12.28 -2.32
CA ALA A 83 10.57 -12.20 -3.76
C ALA A 83 9.95 -10.95 -4.43
N GLU A 84 8.80 -10.47 -3.94
CA GLU A 84 7.97 -9.52 -4.70
C GLU A 84 7.75 -8.17 -3.99
N PHE A 85 7.98 -8.06 -2.67
CA PHE A 85 7.62 -6.84 -1.93
C PHE A 85 8.48 -5.64 -2.34
N GLY A 86 9.80 -5.83 -2.50
CA GLY A 86 10.70 -4.75 -2.91
C GLY A 86 10.31 -4.16 -4.27
N ASP A 87 10.01 -5.02 -5.24
CA ASP A 87 9.54 -4.61 -6.57
C ASP A 87 8.15 -3.96 -6.52
N ALA A 88 7.28 -4.37 -5.58
CA ALA A 88 5.98 -3.73 -5.37
C ALA A 88 6.11 -2.32 -4.79
N VAL A 89 7.09 -2.08 -3.91
CA VAL A 89 7.41 -0.74 -3.37
C VAL A 89 8.05 0.13 -4.46
N ASP A 90 9.05 -0.37 -5.21
CA ASP A 90 9.65 0.38 -6.31
C ASP A 90 8.60 0.73 -7.37
N ARG A 91 7.72 -0.23 -7.71
CA ARG A 91 6.60 0.04 -8.61
C ARG A 91 5.79 1.22 -8.13
N LEU A 92 5.53 1.36 -6.81
CA LEU A 92 4.80 2.48 -6.17
C LEU A 92 5.58 3.80 -6.18
N GLU A 93 6.84 3.77 -5.80
CA GLU A 93 7.64 4.97 -5.53
C GLU A 93 8.19 5.62 -6.81
N ARG A 94 8.52 4.80 -7.82
CA ARG A 94 9.20 5.22 -9.05
C ARG A 94 8.46 6.34 -9.82
N PRO A 95 7.13 6.35 -9.94
CA PRO A 95 6.39 7.47 -10.52
C PRO A 95 6.58 8.83 -9.84
N PHE A 96 6.87 8.83 -8.54
CA PHE A 96 7.09 10.05 -7.75
C PHE A 96 8.57 10.47 -7.71
N ALA A 97 9.48 9.62 -8.20
CA ALA A 97 10.90 9.92 -8.37
C ALA A 97 11.15 10.81 -9.60
N VAL A 98 10.82 12.09 -9.45
CA VAL A 98 10.83 13.07 -10.55
C VAL A 98 12.22 13.59 -10.93
N ASN A 99 13.25 13.39 -10.10
CA ASN A 99 14.62 13.80 -10.39
C ASN A 99 15.59 12.60 -10.41
N GLU A 100 16.70 12.73 -11.15
CA GLU A 100 17.69 11.65 -11.32
C GLU A 100 18.36 11.26 -10.00
N SER A 101 18.48 12.17 -9.03
CA SER A 101 19.04 11.86 -7.72
C SER A 101 18.15 10.91 -6.91
N ILE A 102 16.84 11.11 -6.90
CA ILE A 102 15.89 10.22 -6.21
C ILE A 102 15.79 8.89 -6.96
N GLN A 103 15.82 8.89 -8.30
CA GLN A 103 15.85 7.65 -9.07
C GLN A 103 17.10 6.82 -8.76
N LYS A 104 18.26 7.48 -8.69
CA LYS A 104 19.52 6.84 -8.31
C LYS A 104 19.48 6.32 -6.87
N GLU A 105 18.90 7.08 -5.93
CA GLU A 105 18.68 6.60 -4.56
C GLU A 105 17.74 5.39 -4.52
N LEU A 106 16.67 5.34 -5.33
CA LEU A 106 15.80 4.16 -5.42
C LEU A 106 16.51 2.95 -6.03
N ASP A 107 17.35 3.16 -7.05
CA ASP A 107 18.12 2.09 -7.68
C ASP A 107 19.27 1.57 -6.77
N GLU A 108 19.83 2.44 -5.91
CA GLU A 108 20.91 2.11 -4.96
C GLU A 108 20.40 1.58 -3.62
N ALA A 109 19.20 1.99 -3.19
CA ALA A 109 18.63 1.56 -1.93
C ALA A 109 18.16 0.11 -2.04
N GLY A 110 19.05 -0.79 -1.60
CA GLY A 110 18.88 -2.24 -1.63
C GLY A 110 17.45 -2.69 -1.28
N ARG A 111 16.93 -3.61 -2.10
CA ARG A 111 15.59 -4.21 -2.00
C ARG A 111 15.48 -5.24 -0.86
N ASP A 112 16.40 -5.19 0.09
CA ASP A 112 16.54 -6.19 1.14
C ASP A 112 15.65 -5.81 2.33
N TYR A 113 14.37 -6.18 2.22
CA TYR A 113 13.43 -6.11 3.32
C TYR A 113 13.54 -7.39 4.15
N GLN A 114 13.54 -7.23 5.47
CA GLN A 114 13.35 -8.32 6.40
C GLN A 114 12.01 -8.16 7.10
N PHE A 115 11.20 -9.22 7.06
CA PHE A 115 9.86 -9.22 7.62
C PHE A 115 9.78 -10.01 8.91
N THR A 116 9.08 -9.46 9.91
CA THR A 116 8.65 -10.19 11.11
C THR A 116 7.14 -10.31 11.08
N TYR A 117 6.61 -11.53 11.00
CA TYR A 117 5.17 -11.77 10.88
C TYR A 117 4.51 -11.96 12.25
N HIS A 118 3.62 -11.04 12.63
CA HIS A 118 2.84 -11.14 13.87
C HIS A 118 1.60 -12.02 13.70
N GLN A 119 0.98 -11.95 12.53
CA GLN A 119 -0.17 -12.78 12.20
C GLN A 119 -0.24 -13.04 10.70
N ILE A 120 -0.47 -14.30 10.35
CA ILE A 120 -0.89 -14.72 9.01
C ILE A 120 -2.23 -15.41 9.17
N MET A 121 -3.24 -14.96 8.42
CA MET A 121 -4.58 -15.50 8.45
C MET A 121 -4.99 -15.87 7.02
N PRO A 122 -5.06 -17.18 6.69
CA PRO A 122 -5.56 -17.62 5.40
C PRO A 122 -7.00 -17.17 5.21
N VAL A 123 -7.27 -16.58 4.04
CA VAL A 123 -8.60 -16.27 3.55
C VAL A 123 -8.97 -17.36 2.57
N LYS A 124 -10.06 -18.07 2.86
CA LYS A 124 -10.55 -19.19 2.05
C LYS A 124 -11.87 -18.82 1.41
N ASP A 125 -12.01 -19.17 0.14
CA ASP A 125 -13.30 -19.13 -0.52
C ASP A 125 -14.27 -20.09 0.18
N LYS A 126 -15.46 -19.60 0.55
CA LYS A 126 -16.42 -20.38 1.35
C LYS A 126 -16.98 -21.58 0.59
N ARG A 127 -17.07 -21.51 -0.74
CA ARG A 127 -17.67 -22.57 -1.57
C ARG A 127 -16.73 -23.73 -1.79
N SER A 128 -15.48 -23.44 -2.14
CA SER A 128 -14.46 -24.42 -2.49
C SER A 128 -13.54 -24.79 -1.33
N SER A 129 -13.55 -24.02 -0.24
CA SER A 129 -12.56 -24.08 0.85
C SER A 129 -11.11 -23.84 0.40
N ALA A 130 -10.90 -23.42 -0.85
CA ALA A 130 -9.58 -23.11 -1.36
C ALA A 130 -9.08 -21.80 -0.75
N THR A 131 -7.82 -21.78 -0.30
CA THR A 131 -7.16 -20.54 0.11
C THR A 131 -7.00 -19.63 -1.11
N ILE A 132 -7.52 -18.42 -1.04
CA ILE A 132 -7.43 -17.40 -2.10
C ILE A 132 -6.34 -16.37 -1.82
N GLY A 133 -5.96 -16.20 -0.55
CA GLY A 133 -4.88 -15.32 -0.14
C GLY A 133 -4.73 -15.29 1.37
N TYR A 134 -3.97 -14.31 1.86
CA TYR A 134 -3.55 -14.22 3.25
C TYR A 134 -3.65 -12.79 3.73
N CYS A 135 -4.31 -12.60 4.87
CA CYS A 135 -4.25 -11.35 5.61
C CYS A 135 -3.04 -11.40 6.53
N VAL A 136 -2.13 -10.46 6.36
CA VAL A 136 -0.82 -10.46 7.02
C VAL A 136 -0.69 -9.19 7.85
N ASN A 137 -0.27 -9.37 9.10
CA ASN A 137 0.23 -8.31 9.95
C ASN A 137 1.73 -8.55 10.20
N PHE A 138 2.55 -7.55 9.93
CA PHE A 138 4.00 -7.71 9.91
C PHE A 138 4.73 -6.41 10.25
N ASP A 139 5.98 -6.55 10.67
CA ASP A 139 6.95 -5.46 10.67
C ASP A 139 7.89 -5.65 9.48
N ALA A 140 8.35 -4.55 8.90
CA ALA A 140 9.41 -4.55 7.90
C ALA A 140 10.60 -3.72 8.42
N ILE A 141 11.80 -4.26 8.24
CA ILE A 141 13.05 -3.52 8.42
C ILE A 141 13.73 -3.47 7.06
N ARG A 142 14.21 -2.28 6.69
CA ARG A 142 14.98 -2.09 5.46
C ARG A 142 16.47 -2.06 5.81
N PHE A 143 17.27 -2.79 5.05
CA PHE A 143 18.73 -2.63 5.11
C PHE A 143 19.15 -1.47 4.21
N GLU A 144 19.61 -0.37 4.80
CA GLU A 144 20.20 0.75 4.07
C GLU A 144 21.68 0.86 4.45
N ASN A 145 22.58 0.77 3.46
CA ASN A 145 24.03 0.94 3.64
C ASN A 145 24.63 0.04 4.74
N GLY A 146 24.17 -1.21 4.84
CA GLY A 146 24.65 -2.18 5.84
C GLY A 146 24.16 -1.93 7.28
N LYS A 147 23.20 -1.02 7.47
CA LYS A 147 22.53 -0.77 8.75
C LYS A 147 21.04 -1.10 8.66
N LEU A 148 20.52 -1.66 9.75
CA LEU A 148 19.09 -1.89 9.95
C LEU A 148 18.42 -0.55 10.25
N THR A 149 17.63 -0.03 9.31
CA THR A 149 16.83 1.17 9.52
C THR A 149 15.37 0.74 9.68
N PRO A 150 14.74 0.98 10.84
CA PRO A 150 13.28 0.85 10.96
C PRO A 150 12.62 1.78 9.94
N VAL A 151 11.56 1.32 9.27
CA VAL A 151 10.87 2.10 8.22
C VAL A 151 10.17 3.36 8.78
N ASP A 152 10.19 3.54 10.10
CA ASP A 152 9.65 4.67 10.86
C ASP A 152 10.82 5.47 11.49
N THR A 153 10.87 6.79 11.25
CA THR A 153 11.89 7.73 11.78
C THR A 153 11.73 8.07 13.26
N LYS A 154 10.76 7.47 13.96
CA LYS A 154 10.38 7.71 15.36
C LYS A 154 10.62 6.51 16.28
N GLY A 155 11.17 5.40 15.77
CA GLY A 155 11.49 4.19 16.55
C GLY A 155 10.27 3.39 17.01
N ASN A 156 9.07 3.65 16.49
CA ASN A 156 7.91 2.83 16.78
C ASN A 156 7.78 1.72 15.73
N LEU A 157 7.66 0.46 16.16
CA LEU A 157 7.30 -0.63 15.27
C LEU A 157 5.86 -0.40 14.79
N GLN A 158 5.68 0.30 13.66
CA GLN A 158 4.40 0.35 12.99
C GLN A 158 4.08 -1.05 12.47
N LYS A 159 2.99 -1.60 12.98
CA LYS A 159 2.46 -2.86 12.48
C LYS A 159 1.80 -2.61 11.14
N TYR A 160 2.41 -3.10 10.08
CA TYR A 160 1.88 -3.01 8.73
C TYR A 160 0.86 -4.12 8.48
N PHE A 161 -0.04 -3.84 7.56
CA PHE A 161 -0.97 -4.81 7.02
C PHE A 161 -0.73 -4.97 5.53
N ILE A 162 -0.93 -6.18 5.03
CA ILE A 162 -0.99 -6.43 3.59
C ILE A 162 -1.86 -7.65 3.32
N TYR A 163 -2.53 -7.66 2.17
CA TYR A 163 -3.17 -8.86 1.67
C TYR A 163 -2.31 -9.48 0.57
N VAL A 164 -1.89 -10.73 0.80
CA VAL A 164 -1.10 -11.49 -0.16
C VAL A 164 -2.01 -12.46 -0.88
N ALA A 165 -2.42 -12.13 -2.10
CA ALA A 165 -3.20 -13.03 -2.95
C ALA A 165 -2.35 -14.21 -3.42
N LYS A 166 -2.98 -15.37 -3.67
CA LYS A 166 -2.26 -16.53 -4.24
C LYS A 166 -2.05 -16.41 -5.74
N ASP A 167 -2.94 -15.71 -6.43
CA ASP A 167 -3.07 -15.67 -7.89
C ASP A 167 -2.62 -14.33 -8.50
N LYS A 168 -2.13 -13.39 -7.70
CA LYS A 168 -1.68 -12.07 -8.13
C LYS A 168 -0.31 -11.72 -7.52
N PRO A 169 0.45 -10.82 -8.16
CA PRO A 169 1.66 -10.25 -7.55
C PRO A 169 1.35 -9.53 -6.24
N VAL A 170 2.35 -9.40 -5.37
CA VAL A 170 2.28 -8.51 -4.20
C VAL A 170 2.00 -7.08 -4.66
N SER A 171 1.10 -6.43 -3.93
CA SER A 171 0.73 -5.04 -4.16
C SER A 171 0.57 -4.30 -2.84
N VAL A 172 1.32 -3.22 -2.72
CA VAL A 172 1.29 -2.31 -1.56
C VAL A 172 -0.04 -1.58 -1.43
N THR A 173 -0.85 -1.48 -2.50
CA THR A 173 -2.18 -0.85 -2.43
C THR A 173 -3.17 -1.68 -1.60
N THR A 174 -2.91 -2.97 -1.41
CA THR A 174 -3.72 -3.84 -0.54
C THR A 174 -3.48 -3.61 0.96
N ALA A 175 -2.48 -2.79 1.33
CA ALA A 175 -2.18 -2.45 2.71
C ALA A 175 -3.17 -1.46 3.33
N GLY A 176 -4.01 -0.81 2.51
CA GLY A 176 -4.95 0.21 2.96
C GLY A 176 -5.99 -0.32 3.96
N ASP A 177 -6.29 0.48 4.97
CA ASP A 177 -7.21 0.13 6.06
C ASP A 177 -8.56 -0.41 5.58
N ASP A 178 -9.17 0.24 4.58
CA ASP A 178 -10.51 -0.13 4.11
C ASP A 178 -10.48 -1.43 3.30
N PHE A 179 -9.42 -1.64 2.52
CA PHE A 179 -9.18 -2.91 1.84
C PHE A 179 -9.01 -4.05 2.87
N ILE A 180 -8.15 -3.84 3.88
CA ILE A 180 -7.89 -4.84 4.93
C ILE A 180 -9.14 -5.12 5.74
N LYS A 181 -9.92 -4.12 6.14
CA LYS A 181 -11.20 -4.33 6.83
C LYS A 181 -12.18 -5.13 5.98
N THR A 182 -12.23 -4.87 4.67
CA THR A 182 -13.11 -5.57 3.73
C THR A 182 -12.68 -7.03 3.55
N MET A 183 -11.39 -7.27 3.30
CA MET A 183 -10.86 -8.61 3.00
C MET A 183 -10.59 -9.49 4.22
N CYS A 184 -10.17 -8.88 5.32
CA CYS A 184 -9.69 -9.56 6.52
C CYS A 184 -10.68 -9.45 7.69
N GLY A 185 -11.69 -8.59 7.55
CA GLY A 185 -12.64 -8.27 8.61
C GLY A 185 -12.12 -7.21 9.58
N VAL A 186 -13.05 -6.38 10.05
CA VAL A 186 -12.79 -5.29 11.00
C VAL A 186 -12.15 -5.80 12.30
N SER A 187 -12.52 -6.99 12.77
CA SER A 187 -11.98 -7.59 13.99
C SER A 187 -10.49 -7.91 13.87
N PHE A 188 -10.04 -8.43 12.72
CA PHE A 188 -8.62 -8.67 12.47
C PHE A 188 -7.84 -7.35 12.50
N TYR A 189 -8.29 -6.36 11.72
CA TYR A 189 -7.66 -5.05 11.66
C TYR A 189 -7.55 -4.41 13.05
N ASN A 190 -8.64 -4.36 13.81
CA ASN A 190 -8.65 -3.76 15.13
C ASN A 190 -7.75 -4.48 16.14
N LYS A 191 -7.69 -5.82 16.09
CA LYS A 191 -6.86 -6.62 17.01
C LYS A 191 -5.37 -6.34 16.82
N TYR A 192 -4.94 -6.16 15.58
CA TYR A 192 -3.50 -6.07 15.27
C TYR A 192 -3.02 -4.64 15.01
N LYS A 193 -3.89 -3.64 14.83
CA LYS A 193 -3.48 -2.24 14.65
C LYS A 193 -2.95 -1.61 15.94
N ASN A 194 -3.51 -2.02 17.09
CA ASN A 194 -3.15 -1.53 18.43
C ASN A 194 -3.09 -2.71 19.41
N PRO A 195 -1.95 -3.39 19.56
CA PRO A 195 -1.83 -4.55 20.47
C PRO A 195 -1.95 -4.20 21.96
N ASN A 196 -1.98 -2.90 22.31
CA ASN A 196 -2.03 -2.39 23.68
C ASN A 196 -3.38 -1.70 24.03
N ALA A 197 -4.42 -1.87 23.19
CA ALA A 197 -5.75 -1.30 23.44
C ALA A 197 -6.72 -2.34 24.04
#